data_AF-A0A7X6V8G1-F1
#
_entry.id   AF-A0A7X6V8G1-F1
#
_cell.length_a   1.000
_cell.length_b   1.000
_cell.length_c   1.000
_cell.angle_alpha   90.00
_cell.angle_beta   90.00
_cell.angle_gamma   90.00
#
_symmetry.space_group_name_H-M   'P 1'
#
loop_
_entity.id
_entity.type
_entity.pdbx_description
1 polymer ?
#
loop_
_entity_poly.entity_id
_entity_poly.type
_entity_poly.pdbx_seq_one_letter_code
_entity_poly.pdbx_strand_id
1 'polypeptide(L)'
;LWSDTERDDSAFVLIDTAPAFMTTGAQAISAKKISPEKYFWLLGHRSVPIVSARPWEPGTYLPGGELAETYAAINKIYNRVISKMKRLRLTEEGKHTLWLDENNIPSVVWAFKETSMPFTGQCHDVLDKETHEIKGTMILKPGHVYELSPEK
;
A
#
# COMPACT_ATOMS: atom_id res chain seq x y z
N LEU A 1 -8.44 -15.71 17.30
CA LEU A 1 -7.86 -14.77 16.31
C LEU A 1 -7.17 -13.56 16.94
N TRP A 2 -7.27 -13.35 18.27
CA TRP A 2 -6.74 -12.19 19.00
C TRP A 2 -5.86 -12.60 20.21
N SER A 3 -5.23 -13.78 20.18
CA SER A 3 -4.45 -14.31 21.31
C SER A 3 -2.94 -14.08 21.18
N ASP A 4 -2.46 -13.61 20.02
CA ASP A 4 -1.03 -13.62 19.67
C ASP A 4 -0.47 -12.21 19.41
N THR A 5 -1.17 -11.15 19.82
CA THR A 5 -0.63 -9.78 19.72
C THR A 5 0.47 -9.59 20.75
N GLU A 6 1.72 -9.72 20.29
CA GLU A 6 2.91 -9.43 21.06
C GLU A 6 2.98 -7.95 21.49
N ARG A 7 3.67 -7.78 22.60
CA ARG A 7 3.61 -6.65 23.52
C ARG A 7 4.50 -5.50 23.02
N ASP A 8 4.11 -4.81 21.94
CA ASP A 8 4.46 -3.39 21.69
C ASP A 8 3.65 -2.71 20.54
N ASP A 9 2.39 -3.12 20.35
CA ASP A 9 1.49 -2.68 19.27
C ASP A 9 0.86 -1.28 19.45
N SER A 10 1.59 -0.33 20.03
CA SER A 10 1.12 1.06 20.17
C SER A 10 0.88 1.76 18.82
N ALA A 11 1.50 1.27 17.73
CA ALA A 11 1.26 1.73 16.37
C ALA A 11 -0.08 1.22 15.78
N PHE A 12 -0.56 0.04 16.19
CA PHE A 12 -1.82 -0.53 15.71
C PHE A 12 -3.03 0.13 16.40
N VAL A 13 -2.91 0.47 17.68
CA VAL A 13 -3.95 1.24 18.40
C VAL A 13 -4.14 2.62 17.78
N LEU A 14 -3.06 3.30 17.36
CA LEU A 14 -3.17 4.60 16.68
C LEU A 14 -3.86 4.54 15.30
N ILE A 15 -3.89 3.38 14.65
CA ILE A 15 -4.54 3.17 13.35
C ILE A 15 -6.00 2.72 13.53
N ASP A 16 -6.28 1.97 14.59
CA ASP A 16 -7.62 1.47 14.93
C ASP A 16 -8.48 2.50 15.70
N THR A 17 -7.86 3.45 16.42
CA THR A 17 -8.57 4.40 17.31
C THR A 17 -8.34 5.89 17.01
N ALA A 18 -8.03 6.29 15.78
CA ALA A 18 -7.90 7.72 15.45
C ALA A 18 -9.04 8.24 14.54
N PRO A 19 -10.20 8.62 15.13
CA PRO A 19 -11.17 9.48 14.45
C PRO A 19 -10.59 10.83 13.96
N ALA A 20 -9.34 11.17 14.33
CA ALA A 20 -8.64 12.41 14.00
C ALA A 20 -8.07 12.53 12.57
N PHE A 21 -8.04 11.45 11.78
CA PHE A 21 -7.60 11.53 10.37
C PHE A 21 -8.67 12.11 9.44
N MET A 22 -9.95 11.94 9.82
CA MET A 22 -11.13 12.28 9.02
C MET A 22 -12.18 13.06 9.83
N THR A 23 -11.76 13.78 10.88
CA THR A 23 -12.65 14.76 11.51
C THR A 23 -12.89 15.92 10.57
N THR A 24 -14.15 16.29 10.38
CA THR A 24 -14.57 17.55 9.73
C THR A 24 -13.78 18.72 10.34
N GLY A 25 -13.10 19.48 9.48
CA GLY A 25 -12.22 20.58 9.88
C GLY A 25 -10.94 20.59 9.03
N ALA A 26 -10.31 21.75 8.89
CA ALA A 26 -9.19 22.04 7.97
C ALA A 26 -7.86 21.29 8.26
N GLN A 27 -7.90 20.14 8.94
CA GLN A 27 -6.72 19.35 9.33
C GLN A 27 -6.78 17.91 8.81
N ALA A 28 -7.41 17.68 7.67
CA ALA A 28 -7.39 16.41 6.95
C ALA A 28 -5.99 16.17 6.33
N ILE A 29 -5.39 15.02 6.62
CA ILE A 29 -4.14 14.48 6.05
C ILE A 29 -3.04 15.54 5.81
N SER A 30 -2.33 16.00 6.85
CA SER A 30 -1.11 16.83 6.68
C SER A 30 0.15 15.99 6.93
N ALA A 31 1.32 16.37 6.39
CA ALA A 31 2.59 15.68 6.66
C ALA A 31 2.89 15.51 8.17
N LYS A 32 2.38 16.43 9.00
CA LYS A 32 2.49 16.38 10.47
C LYS A 32 1.64 15.27 11.11
N LYS A 33 0.55 14.84 10.45
CA LYS A 33 -0.34 13.75 10.88
C LYS A 33 0.00 12.42 10.19
N ILE A 34 0.11 12.45 8.86
CA ILE A 34 0.50 11.30 8.02
C ILE A 34 1.27 11.84 6.80
N SER A 35 2.40 11.25 6.45
CA SER A 35 3.16 11.59 5.25
C SER A 35 2.75 10.67 4.08
N PRO A 36 3.01 11.06 2.81
CA PRO A 36 2.78 10.19 1.66
C PRO A 36 3.49 8.83 1.77
N GLU A 37 4.69 8.80 2.33
CA GLU A 37 5.44 7.57 2.58
C GLU A 37 4.70 6.62 3.53
N LYS A 38 4.22 7.13 4.68
CA LYS A 38 3.43 6.33 5.62
C LYS A 38 2.12 5.88 5.01
N TYR A 39 1.47 6.73 4.22
CA TYR A 39 0.24 6.39 3.51
C TYR A 39 0.44 5.26 2.48
N PHE A 40 1.53 5.33 1.71
CA PHE A 40 1.93 4.27 0.79
C PHE A 40 2.16 2.94 1.51
N TRP A 41 2.84 2.97 2.66
CA TRP A 41 3.04 1.78 3.50
C TRP A 41 1.72 1.17 3.99
N LEU A 42 0.80 2.00 4.48
CA LEU A 42 -0.51 1.55 4.98
C LEU A 42 -1.36 0.91 3.88
N LEU A 43 -1.37 1.50 2.67
CA LEU A 43 -2.09 0.93 1.52
C LEU A 43 -1.52 -0.41 1.08
N GLY A 44 -0.18 -0.55 1.05
CA GLY A 44 0.48 -1.82 0.75
C GLY A 44 0.13 -2.94 1.74
N HIS A 45 -0.10 -2.60 3.01
CA HIS A 45 -0.54 -3.56 4.04
C HIS A 45 -2.06 -3.72 4.12
N ARG A 46 -2.82 -2.95 3.33
CA ARG A 46 -4.29 -2.84 3.42
C ARG A 46 -4.77 -2.50 4.84
N SER A 47 -3.95 -1.77 5.59
CA SER A 47 -4.24 -1.30 6.95
C SER A 47 -4.91 0.07 6.95
N VAL A 48 -5.57 0.43 5.84
CA VAL A 48 -6.35 1.67 5.74
C VAL A 48 -7.77 1.38 6.23
N PRO A 49 -8.25 2.03 7.30
CA PRO A 49 -9.61 1.83 7.78
C PRO A 49 -10.64 2.25 6.72
N ILE A 50 -11.86 1.73 6.85
CA ILE A 50 -12.98 2.09 5.97
C ILE A 50 -13.19 3.60 6.05
N VAL A 51 -12.95 4.26 4.91
CA VAL A 51 -13.21 5.68 4.72
C VAL A 51 -14.71 5.87 4.47
N SER A 52 -15.35 6.76 5.22
CA SER A 52 -16.73 7.15 4.95
C SER A 52 -16.86 7.70 3.52
N ALA A 53 -17.97 7.37 2.85
CA ALA A 53 -18.13 7.47 1.38
C ALA A 53 -17.88 8.86 0.75
N ARG A 54 -17.81 9.92 1.56
CA ARG A 54 -17.45 11.26 1.09
C ARG A 54 -16.79 12.06 2.22
N PRO A 55 -15.47 11.97 2.39
CA PRO A 55 -14.78 12.71 3.43
C PRO A 55 -14.55 14.18 3.08
N TRP A 56 -15.12 14.66 1.96
CA TRP A 56 -14.94 16.01 1.42
C TRP A 56 -16.28 16.64 1.03
N GLU A 57 -16.58 17.80 1.59
CA GLU A 57 -17.67 18.67 1.14
C GLU A 57 -17.20 19.50 -0.07
N PRO A 58 -18.08 19.79 -1.05
CA PRO A 58 -17.77 20.75 -2.12
C PRO A 58 -17.36 22.12 -1.55
N GLY A 59 -16.21 22.66 -1.99
CA GLY A 59 -15.73 23.98 -1.55
C GLY A 59 -14.76 23.98 -0.37
N THR A 60 -14.48 22.82 0.24
CA THR A 60 -13.38 22.68 1.21
C THR A 60 -12.03 22.50 0.50
N TYR A 61 -10.95 23.01 1.09
CA TYR A 61 -9.57 22.74 0.64
C TYR A 61 -9.32 21.23 0.57
N LEU A 62 -8.62 20.78 -0.48
CA LEU A 62 -8.21 19.38 -0.61
C LEU A 62 -7.35 18.96 0.61
N PRO A 63 -7.60 17.80 1.23
CA PRO A 63 -6.74 17.26 2.28
C PRO A 63 -5.28 17.23 1.84
N GLY A 64 -4.39 17.70 2.70
CA GLY A 64 -2.95 17.73 2.43
C GLY A 64 -2.42 18.91 1.64
N GLY A 65 -3.27 19.84 1.19
CA GLY A 65 -2.82 21.05 0.50
C GLY A 65 -1.92 20.70 -0.70
N GLU A 66 -0.66 21.14 -0.66
CA GLU A 66 0.37 20.85 -1.68
C GLU A 66 0.66 19.35 -1.86
N LEU A 67 0.33 18.49 -0.89
CA LEU A 67 0.57 17.04 -0.94
C LEU A 67 -0.59 16.25 -1.57
N ALA A 68 -1.71 16.91 -1.88
CA ALA A 68 -2.91 16.26 -2.41
C ALA A 68 -2.64 15.46 -3.69
N GLU A 69 -1.79 15.99 -4.58
CA GLU A 69 -1.39 15.31 -5.82
C GLU A 69 -0.59 14.03 -5.55
N THR A 70 0.31 14.05 -4.56
CA THR A 70 1.09 12.87 -4.17
C THR A 70 0.18 11.78 -3.60
N TYR A 71 -0.78 12.14 -2.74
CA TYR A 71 -1.78 11.19 -2.24
C TYR A 71 -2.66 10.63 -3.37
N ALA A 72 -3.07 11.46 -4.32
CA ALA A 72 -3.82 11.03 -5.49
C ALA A 72 -3.03 10.06 -6.38
N ALA A 73 -1.72 10.29 -6.55
CA ALA A 73 -0.84 9.38 -7.28
C ALA A 73 -0.76 8.00 -6.59
N ILE A 74 -0.57 7.96 -5.27
CA ILE A 74 -0.57 6.72 -4.49
C ILE A 74 -1.91 5.98 -4.61
N ASN A 75 -3.03 6.70 -4.54
CA ASN A 75 -4.36 6.12 -4.70
C ASN A 75 -4.61 5.54 -6.10
N LYS A 76 -4.10 6.18 -7.15
CA LYS A 76 -4.19 5.63 -8.52
C LYS A 76 -3.46 4.29 -8.63
N ILE A 77 -2.29 4.16 -7.99
CA ILE A 77 -1.54 2.90 -7.91
C ILE A 77 -2.38 1.85 -7.18
N TYR A 78 -2.89 2.17 -5.99
CA TYR A 78 -3.69 1.25 -5.18
C TYR A 78 -4.96 0.78 -5.88
N ASN A 79 -5.75 1.69 -6.43
CA ASN A 79 -7.01 1.36 -7.11
C ASN A 79 -6.79 0.48 -8.34
N ARG A 80 -5.63 0.57 -8.99
CA ARG A 80 -5.28 -0.30 -10.12
C ARG A 80 -5.08 -1.76 -9.69
N VAL A 81 -4.45 -1.98 -8.54
CA VAL A 81 -4.01 -3.34 -8.14
C VAL A 81 -4.89 -4.00 -7.07
N ILE A 82 -5.77 -3.25 -6.40
CA ILE A 82 -6.62 -3.74 -5.29
C ILE A 82 -7.43 -4.99 -5.65
N SER A 83 -7.87 -5.12 -6.90
CA SER A 83 -8.66 -6.28 -7.36
C SER A 83 -7.86 -7.59 -7.26
N LYS A 84 -6.53 -7.53 -7.36
CA LYS A 84 -5.59 -8.65 -7.29
C LYS A 84 -5.09 -8.93 -5.85
N MET A 85 -5.24 -7.98 -4.94
CA MET A 85 -4.76 -8.08 -3.54
C MET A 85 -5.72 -8.88 -2.65
N LYS A 86 -5.74 -10.22 -2.77
CA LYS A 86 -6.66 -11.07 -1.97
C LYS A 86 -6.10 -11.45 -0.62
N ARG A 87 -4.88 -12.01 -0.59
CA ARG A 87 -4.26 -12.52 0.63
C ARG A 87 -2.87 -11.96 0.81
N LEU A 88 -2.66 -11.28 1.93
CA LEU A 88 -1.36 -10.73 2.29
C LEU A 88 -0.41 -11.83 2.79
N ARG A 89 0.82 -11.81 2.30
CA ARG A 89 1.99 -12.48 2.86
C ARG A 89 2.99 -11.41 3.24
N LEU A 90 3.18 -11.24 4.54
CA LEU A 90 4.26 -10.41 5.08
C LEU A 90 5.59 -11.12 4.84
N THR A 91 6.60 -10.36 4.45
CA THR A 91 7.96 -10.87 4.36
C THR A 91 8.71 -10.55 5.65
N GLU A 92 9.64 -11.42 6.03
CA GLU A 92 10.27 -11.46 7.36
C GLU A 92 10.92 -10.13 7.78
N GLU A 93 11.32 -9.29 6.83
CA GLU A 93 12.05 -8.04 7.10
C GLU A 93 11.23 -6.76 6.84
N GLY A 94 9.95 -6.88 6.47
CA GLY A 94 9.09 -5.73 6.19
C GLY A 94 9.56 -4.85 5.02
N LYS A 95 10.46 -5.36 4.16
CA LYS A 95 11.00 -4.62 3.00
C LYS A 95 9.99 -4.51 1.86
N HIS A 96 9.11 -5.50 1.76
CA HIS A 96 8.01 -5.52 0.80
C HIS A 96 6.83 -6.33 1.35
N THR A 97 5.66 -6.12 0.75
CA THR A 97 4.51 -7.02 0.93
C THR A 97 4.30 -7.82 -0.35
N LEU A 98 3.93 -9.09 -0.19
CA LEU A 98 3.51 -9.93 -1.30
C LEU A 98 2.02 -10.24 -1.14
N TRP A 99 1.24 -9.98 -2.18
CA TRP A 99 -0.17 -10.31 -2.25
C TRP A 99 -0.41 -11.46 -3.20
N LEU A 100 -1.20 -12.42 -2.74
CA LEU A 100 -1.67 -13.54 -3.52
C LEU A 100 -3.07 -13.25 -4.06
N ASP A 101 -3.38 -13.82 -5.22
CA ASP A 101 -4.71 -13.80 -5.82
C ASP A 101 -5.66 -14.82 -5.15
N GLU A 102 -6.83 -15.02 -5.75
CA GLU A 102 -7.85 -15.97 -5.28
C GLU A 102 -7.41 -17.44 -5.36
N ASN A 103 -6.42 -17.75 -6.19
CA ASN A 103 -5.85 -19.08 -6.37
C ASN A 103 -4.58 -19.30 -5.53
N ASN A 104 -4.25 -18.36 -4.63
CA ASN A 104 -3.01 -18.32 -3.84
C ASN A 104 -1.74 -18.16 -4.70
N ILE A 105 -1.85 -17.57 -5.88
CA ILE A 105 -0.73 -17.30 -6.79
C ILE A 105 -0.18 -15.88 -6.53
N PRO A 106 1.16 -15.67 -6.49
CA PRO A 106 1.77 -14.33 -6.42
C PRO A 106 1.19 -13.39 -7.48
N SER A 107 0.68 -12.23 -7.05
CA SER A 107 -0.10 -11.34 -7.93
C SER A 107 0.30 -9.87 -7.86
N VAL A 108 0.67 -9.37 -6.67
CA VAL A 108 1.10 -7.98 -6.49
C VAL A 108 2.22 -7.95 -5.46
N VAL A 109 3.28 -7.20 -5.74
CA VAL A 109 4.32 -6.89 -4.77
C VAL A 109 4.40 -5.40 -4.54
N TRP A 110 4.45 -5.00 -3.29
CA TRP A 110 4.60 -3.61 -2.87
C TRP A 110 5.95 -3.43 -2.18
N ALA A 111 6.86 -2.69 -2.77
CA ALA A 111 8.23 -2.56 -2.28
C ALA A 111 8.44 -1.24 -1.51
N PHE A 112 8.91 -1.34 -0.26
CA PHE A 112 9.18 -0.19 0.61
C PHE A 112 10.66 0.10 0.74
N LYS A 113 11.50 -0.92 0.56
CA LYS A 113 12.96 -0.83 0.54
C LYS A 113 13.48 -1.64 -0.63
N GLU A 114 14.72 -1.33 -1.02
CA GLU A 114 15.40 -2.11 -2.04
C GLU A 114 15.60 -3.53 -1.52
N THR A 115 15.18 -4.50 -2.32
CA THR A 115 15.26 -5.92 -1.97
C THR A 115 15.13 -6.76 -3.23
N SER A 116 15.25 -8.07 -3.08
CA SER A 116 15.08 -9.02 -4.17
C SER A 116 14.26 -10.21 -3.72
N MET A 117 13.60 -10.86 -4.66
CA MET A 117 12.83 -12.08 -4.38
C MET A 117 12.96 -13.07 -5.55
N PRO A 118 12.86 -14.38 -5.28
CA PRO A 118 12.74 -15.37 -6.33
C PRO A 118 11.40 -15.19 -7.07
N PHE A 119 11.45 -15.06 -8.39
CA PHE A 119 10.29 -14.95 -9.25
C PHE A 119 10.64 -15.37 -10.68
N THR A 120 9.76 -16.15 -11.32
CA THR A 120 9.84 -16.51 -12.73
C THR A 120 8.49 -16.21 -13.39
N GLY A 121 8.52 -15.42 -14.46
CA GLY A 121 7.34 -15.00 -15.22
C GLY A 121 7.37 -13.52 -15.58
N GLN A 122 6.20 -12.99 -15.92
CA GLN A 122 6.05 -11.58 -16.31
C GLN A 122 5.80 -10.70 -15.09
N CYS A 123 6.50 -9.57 -15.05
CA CYS A 123 6.36 -8.55 -14.02
C CYS A 123 6.08 -7.20 -14.70
N HIS A 124 5.03 -6.51 -14.29
CA HIS A 124 4.71 -5.16 -14.75
C HIS A 124 4.89 -4.15 -13.62
N ASP A 125 5.81 -3.21 -13.78
CA ASP A 125 6.01 -2.08 -12.87
C ASP A 125 4.89 -1.06 -13.09
N VAL A 126 4.05 -0.85 -12.09
CA VAL A 126 2.89 0.04 -12.18
C VAL A 126 3.29 1.51 -12.33
N LEU A 127 4.42 1.91 -11.75
CA LEU A 127 4.90 3.29 -11.78
C LEU A 127 5.60 3.58 -13.10
N ASP A 128 6.57 2.74 -13.45
CA ASP A 128 7.39 2.93 -14.67
C ASP A 128 6.61 2.52 -15.94
N LYS A 129 5.52 1.76 -15.79
CA LYS A 129 4.69 1.18 -16.87
C LYS A 129 5.47 0.25 -17.79
N GLU A 130 6.57 -0.31 -17.29
CA GLU A 130 7.40 -1.26 -18.00
C GLU A 130 7.00 -2.70 -17.65
N THR A 131 7.14 -3.60 -18.61
CA THR A 131 6.93 -5.04 -18.40
C THR A 131 8.23 -5.77 -18.68
N HIS A 132 8.62 -6.64 -17.75
CA HIS A 132 9.83 -7.43 -17.82
C HIS A 132 9.51 -8.91 -17.65
N GLU A 133 10.20 -9.75 -18.41
CA GLU A 133 10.26 -11.18 -18.18
C GLU A 133 11.41 -11.47 -17.22
N ILE A 134 11.11 -12.10 -16.09
CA ILE A 134 12.10 -12.44 -15.06
C ILE A 134 12.29 -13.95 -15.05
N LYS A 135 13.56 -14.40 -14.99
CA LYS A 135 13.94 -15.81 -14.85
C LYS A 135 14.88 -15.98 -13.67
N GLY A 136 14.32 -16.18 -12.49
CA GLY A 136 15.08 -16.42 -11.27
C GLY A 136 14.86 -15.33 -10.22
N THR A 137 15.64 -14.25 -10.27
CA THR A 137 15.61 -13.20 -9.23
C THR A 137 15.06 -11.90 -9.78
N MET A 138 14.04 -11.36 -9.12
CA MET A 138 13.49 -10.03 -9.39
C MET A 138 14.07 -9.02 -8.39
N ILE A 139 14.56 -7.88 -8.88
CA ILE A 139 14.98 -6.75 -8.06
C ILE A 139 13.80 -5.79 -7.88
N LEU A 140 13.52 -5.42 -6.64
CA LEU A 140 12.40 -4.57 -6.25
C LEU A 140 12.93 -3.20 -5.83
N LYS A 141 12.44 -2.13 -6.48
CA LYS A 141 12.82 -0.75 -6.17
C LYS A 141 11.94 -0.18 -5.04
N PRO A 142 12.50 0.58 -4.08
CA PRO A 142 11.69 1.27 -3.06
C PRO A 142 10.64 2.18 -3.67
N GLY A 143 9.40 2.13 -3.19
CA GLY A 143 8.30 2.97 -3.67
C GLY A 143 7.57 2.41 -4.90
N HIS A 144 7.99 1.26 -5.42
CA HIS A 144 7.37 0.65 -6.60
C HIS A 144 6.34 -0.43 -6.22
N VAL A 145 5.42 -0.66 -7.16
CA VAL A 145 4.39 -1.69 -7.07
C VAL A 145 4.42 -2.49 -8.36
N TYR A 146 4.43 -3.81 -8.22
CA TYR A 146 4.60 -4.74 -9.33
C TYR A 146 3.38 -5.64 -9.45
N GLU A 147 2.80 -5.74 -10.63
CA GLU A 147 1.81 -6.78 -10.97
C GLU A 147 2.55 -8.01 -11.49
N LEU A 148 2.28 -9.17 -10.90
CA LEU A 148 2.97 -10.41 -11.21
C LEU A 148 2.07 -11.36 -12.03
N SER A 149 2.68 -12.07 -12.97
CA SER A 149 2.06 -13.17 -13.71
C SER A 149 3.07 -14.32 -13.80
N PRO A 150 3.10 -15.22 -12.80
CA PRO A 150 4.02 -16.35 -12.77
C PRO A 150 3.88 -17.25 -14.00
N GLU A 151 4.98 -17.85 -14.44
CA GLU A 151 4.93 -18.98 -15.37
C GLU A 151 4.22 -20.18 -14.70
N LYS A 152 3.41 -20.90 -15.47
CA LYS A 152 2.67 -22.08 -15.01
C LYS A 152 3.58 -23.30 -14.89
#